data_AF-H3CCM1-F1
#
_entry.id   AF-H3CCM1-F1
#
_cell.length_a   1.000
_cell.length_b   1.000
_cell.length_c   1.000
_cell.angle_alpha   90.00
_cell.angle_beta   90.00
_cell.angle_gamma   90.00
#
_symmetry.space_group_name_H-M   'P 1'
#
loop_
_entity.id
_entity.type
_entity.pdbx_description
1 polymer ?
#
loop_
_entity_poly.entity_id
_entity_poly.type
_entity_poly.pdbx_seq_one_letter_code
_entity_poly.pdbx_strand_id
1 'polypeptide(L)'
;MNHTPSPHLSDGKGPGGSLLCSLGLGTDRGVRSPDSLSHTPSPTGETTSSSPPLLLSPGLGGIGLGSLGAMGEGSGPDWESREELRLRELEEARARAAQMEKTMRWWSDCTANWREKWSKVSSHLPGNRARDEVRQLRQRLDTLTKELSNVRRERQELAVENETLRQGSLRGGHADQNPGQAGDEPLGSPEAEPVRDVDLDRQRLSQEKDLVTIEPGLCSRTPEGELKEWDSRSIMGSVNPAALRTLSGASRQERNRQLWEGISTEEEDSGKVNALQLRLDESQKVLLKEREDKLALNKCIERLEAELSQWKLKYEELSKNKQEVLKQLNLLKEIHQDELGRISEDLEDELGARTSMDKKLAELRAEMERLQVENAAEWGRRERLETEKLALERDNKKLRAHAEDLEEQLAKKRRQAASALDCDLKAIQGELFERNKELADLRHVHSKVKKQFQERTTELAHANRRVESHEAEVKKLRLRVEELKKELGQAEDELDESHNQSRKLQRSLDEQVEQTENLQVQLEHLQSRLRRQQQNPGLFGKMRSARFGPDNPDEPTSDMDEEDEELQLQIP
;
A
#
# COMPACT_ATOMS: atom_id res chain seq x y z
N MET A 1 -29.44 42.28 -24.24
CA MET A 1 -29.71 42.96 -22.96
C MET A 1 -31.18 43.32 -22.91
N ASN A 2 -31.95 42.61 -22.10
CA ASN A 2 -33.13 43.09 -21.38
C ASN A 2 -33.55 41.98 -20.40
N HIS A 3 -33.43 42.29 -19.11
CA HIS A 3 -34.04 41.60 -17.97
C HIS A 3 -35.56 41.87 -18.04
N THR A 4 -36.50 41.14 -17.40
CA THR A 4 -36.60 40.63 -16.01
C THR A 4 -37.91 39.75 -15.92
N PRO A 5 -38.31 39.14 -14.78
CA PRO A 5 -38.64 37.70 -14.68
C PRO A 5 -39.98 37.39 -13.95
N SER A 6 -40.14 36.13 -13.47
CA SER A 6 -41.02 35.60 -12.39
C SER A 6 -42.29 34.80 -12.80
N PRO A 7 -42.89 33.94 -11.94
CA PRO A 7 -42.37 33.20 -10.77
C PRO A 7 -42.87 31.73 -10.63
N HIS A 8 -42.30 31.07 -9.61
CA HIS A 8 -42.61 29.83 -8.88
C HIS A 8 -44.07 29.33 -8.77
N LEU A 9 -44.21 27.99 -8.67
CA LEU A 9 -45.05 27.31 -7.66
C LEU A 9 -44.38 26.02 -7.12
N SER A 10 -44.39 25.93 -5.79
CA SER A 10 -44.19 24.79 -4.88
C SER A 10 -45.33 23.75 -5.02
N ASP A 11 -45.33 22.52 -4.49
CA ASP A 11 -45.05 22.05 -3.13
C ASP A 11 -45.16 20.50 -3.07
N GLY A 12 -44.59 19.84 -2.06
CA GLY A 12 -44.82 18.41 -1.81
C GLY A 12 -43.85 17.73 -0.82
N LYS A 13 -44.23 17.73 0.46
CA LYS A 13 -43.49 17.33 1.68
C LYS A 13 -43.60 15.82 1.98
N GLY A 14 -42.60 15.22 2.66
CA GLY A 14 -42.45 13.79 3.03
C GLY A 14 -43.44 13.24 4.09
N PRO A 15 -43.13 12.23 4.96
CA PRO A 15 -41.83 11.67 5.37
C PRO A 15 -41.79 10.12 5.56
N GLY A 16 -40.65 9.55 5.99
CA GLY A 16 -40.61 8.19 6.56
C GLY A 16 -39.21 7.60 6.69
N GLY A 17 -38.58 7.77 7.86
CA GLY A 17 -37.31 7.11 8.20
C GLY A 17 -37.53 5.69 8.73
N SER A 18 -36.55 4.81 8.47
CA SER A 18 -36.24 3.69 9.36
C SER A 18 -34.77 3.35 9.24
N LEU A 19 -34.12 3.39 10.39
CA LEU A 19 -32.83 2.78 10.69
C LEU A 19 -32.88 1.28 10.39
N LEU A 20 -31.76 0.71 9.94
CA LEU A 20 -31.22 -0.58 10.40
C LEU A 20 -29.82 -0.78 9.81
N CYS A 21 -28.80 -0.79 10.68
CA CYS A 21 -27.48 -1.33 10.39
C CYS A 21 -27.53 -2.87 10.44
N SER A 22 -26.91 -3.54 9.47
CA SER A 22 -26.38 -4.90 9.62
C SER A 22 -25.25 -5.14 8.63
N LEU A 23 -24.15 -5.67 9.15
CA LEU A 23 -22.85 -5.93 8.54
C LEU A 23 -22.90 -7.09 7.52
N GLY A 24 -22.03 -7.07 6.51
CA GLY A 24 -21.80 -8.25 5.67
C GLY A 24 -21.02 -8.04 4.37
N LEU A 25 -19.71 -7.86 4.50
CA LEU A 25 -18.59 -8.26 3.61
C LEU A 25 -18.82 -8.43 2.09
N GLY A 26 -17.95 -7.73 1.33
CA GLY A 26 -17.36 -8.27 0.09
C GLY A 26 -17.54 -7.40 -1.14
N THR A 27 -16.61 -6.48 -1.40
CA THR A 27 -16.47 -5.90 -2.75
C THR A 27 -15.04 -5.49 -3.01
N ASP A 28 -14.31 -6.39 -3.67
CA ASP A 28 -13.73 -6.17 -4.98
C ASP A 28 -13.25 -4.74 -5.31
N ARG A 29 -11.92 -4.58 -5.44
CA ARG A 29 -11.31 -3.50 -6.21
C ARG A 29 -10.00 -3.98 -6.83
N GLY A 30 -10.14 -4.65 -7.97
CA GLY A 30 -9.06 -4.86 -8.92
C GLY A 30 -8.50 -3.52 -9.43
N VAL A 31 -7.19 -3.36 -9.32
CA VAL A 31 -6.43 -2.29 -9.98
C VAL A 31 -5.64 -2.93 -11.11
N ARG A 32 -5.97 -2.52 -12.34
CA ARG A 32 -5.31 -2.86 -13.60
C ARG A 32 -3.81 -2.58 -13.56
N SER A 33 -3.03 -3.52 -14.06
CA SER A 33 -1.61 -3.35 -14.42
C SER A 33 -1.48 -2.70 -15.80
N PRO A 34 -0.50 -1.82 -16.04
CA PRO A 34 -0.13 -1.38 -17.37
C PRO A 34 0.98 -2.25 -17.95
N ASP A 35 0.85 -2.59 -19.24
CA ASP A 35 1.85 -3.27 -20.04
C ASP A 35 3.14 -2.47 -20.19
N SER A 36 4.26 -3.18 -20.26
CA SER A 36 5.53 -2.64 -20.76
C SER A 36 6.34 -3.77 -21.38
N LEU A 37 6.33 -3.78 -22.71
CA LEU A 37 7.29 -4.45 -23.58
C LEU A 37 8.71 -4.13 -23.12
N SER A 38 9.49 -5.15 -22.77
CA SER A 38 10.95 -5.04 -22.75
C SER A 38 11.56 -6.35 -23.23
N HIS A 39 12.10 -6.29 -24.44
CA HIS A 39 13.02 -7.28 -24.96
C HIS A 39 14.27 -7.31 -24.08
N THR A 40 14.55 -8.44 -23.46
CA THR A 40 15.84 -8.73 -22.83
C THR A 40 16.81 -9.24 -23.90
N PRO A 41 17.95 -8.58 -24.18
CA PRO A 41 19.05 -9.28 -24.84
C PRO A 41 19.69 -10.21 -23.82
N SER A 42 19.76 -11.50 -24.17
CA SER A 42 20.58 -12.47 -23.44
C SER A 42 22.06 -12.15 -23.72
N PRO A 43 22.95 -12.14 -22.72
CA PRO A 43 24.38 -12.14 -22.99
C PRO A 43 24.78 -13.55 -23.45
N THR A 44 25.07 -13.68 -24.74
CA THR A 44 25.94 -14.74 -25.25
C THR A 44 27.32 -14.54 -24.63
N GLY A 45 27.63 -15.37 -23.63
CA GLY A 45 28.92 -15.45 -22.99
C GLY A 45 29.14 -16.88 -22.54
N GLU A 46 29.82 -17.65 -23.36
CA GLU A 46 30.37 -18.96 -23.00
C GLU A 46 31.15 -18.82 -21.69
N THR A 47 30.61 -19.33 -20.60
CA THR A 47 31.36 -19.57 -19.37
C THR A 47 31.09 -21.00 -18.96
N THR A 48 32.07 -21.84 -19.26
CA THR A 48 32.19 -23.21 -18.78
C THR A 48 31.98 -23.24 -17.27
N SER A 49 30.91 -23.90 -16.84
CA SER A 49 30.71 -24.30 -15.46
C SER A 49 31.86 -25.21 -15.04
N SER A 50 32.76 -24.71 -14.20
CA SER A 50 33.75 -25.53 -13.52
C SER A 50 33.74 -25.16 -12.04
N SER A 51 32.98 -25.92 -11.25
CA SER A 51 33.22 -26.03 -9.82
C SER A 51 34.66 -26.47 -9.58
N PRO A 52 35.45 -25.84 -8.69
CA PRO A 52 36.76 -26.37 -8.35
C PRO A 52 36.59 -27.64 -7.49
N PRO A 53 37.31 -28.73 -7.76
CA PRO A 53 37.34 -29.88 -6.87
C PRO A 53 38.09 -29.49 -5.59
N LEU A 54 37.57 -29.93 -4.45
CA LEU A 54 38.24 -29.81 -3.16
C LEU A 54 39.54 -30.64 -3.21
N LEU A 55 40.69 -29.96 -3.29
CA LEU A 55 41.98 -30.59 -3.07
C LEU A 55 42.15 -30.81 -1.56
N LEU A 56 42.06 -32.09 -1.17
CA LEU A 56 42.51 -32.59 0.12
C LEU A 56 44.01 -32.35 0.26
N SER A 57 44.42 -31.62 1.29
CA SER A 57 45.82 -31.57 1.74
C SER A 57 46.28 -32.96 2.20
N PRO A 58 47.53 -33.38 1.94
CA PRO A 58 48.07 -34.61 2.50
C PRO A 58 48.26 -34.45 4.01
N GLY A 59 47.57 -35.30 4.78
CA GLY A 59 47.75 -35.39 6.22
C GLY A 59 49.15 -35.89 6.58
N LEU A 60 49.80 -35.15 7.48
CA LEU A 60 50.87 -35.68 8.32
C LEU A 60 50.37 -36.92 9.07
N GLY A 61 51.00 -38.06 8.83
CA GLY A 61 50.79 -39.28 9.60
C GLY A 61 51.91 -40.27 9.33
N GLY A 62 52.77 -40.51 10.32
CA GLY A 62 53.75 -41.59 10.28
C GLY A 62 55.06 -41.27 10.99
N ILE A 63 55.06 -41.37 12.32
CA ILE A 63 56.27 -41.49 13.13
C ILE A 63 56.94 -42.82 12.73
N GLY A 64 57.98 -42.76 11.91
CA GLY A 64 58.85 -43.87 11.56
C GLY A 64 60.14 -43.79 12.37
N LEU A 65 60.26 -44.68 13.36
CA LEU A 65 61.45 -44.87 14.17
C LEU A 65 62.61 -45.38 13.29
N GLY A 66 63.73 -44.66 13.27
CA GLY A 66 65.03 -45.19 12.80
C GLY A 66 65.79 -44.30 11.82
N SER A 67 66.76 -43.53 12.32
CA SER A 67 68.18 -43.77 12.01
C SER A 67 69.03 -42.72 12.70
N LEU A 68 69.92 -43.21 13.55
CA LEU A 68 71.08 -42.51 14.09
C LEU A 68 72.00 -42.10 12.93
N GLY A 69 72.59 -40.90 12.97
CA GLY A 69 73.84 -40.66 12.24
C GLY A 69 74.09 -39.25 11.74
N ALA A 70 75.28 -38.76 12.11
CA ALA A 70 76.07 -37.70 11.47
C ALA A 70 75.75 -36.24 11.84
N MET A 71 76.55 -35.74 12.78
CA MET A 71 76.97 -34.34 12.80
C MET A 71 77.73 -34.01 11.51
N GLY A 72 77.48 -32.84 10.93
CA GLY A 72 78.25 -32.31 9.81
C GLY A 72 77.75 -30.93 9.41
N GLU A 73 78.65 -29.95 9.41
CA GLU A 73 78.46 -28.55 9.06
C GLU A 73 77.65 -28.34 7.77
N GLY A 74 76.71 -27.40 7.78
CA GLY A 74 75.91 -27.07 6.60
C GLY A 74 75.08 -25.81 6.76
N SER A 75 75.70 -24.68 7.12
CA SER A 75 75.03 -23.37 7.26
C SER A 75 74.70 -22.70 5.90
N GLY A 76 74.20 -23.45 4.92
CA GLY A 76 73.94 -22.93 3.55
C GLY A 76 72.64 -23.44 2.90
N PRO A 77 72.35 -24.76 2.86
CA PRO A 77 71.23 -25.29 2.07
C PRO A 77 69.87 -25.34 2.79
N ASP A 78 69.87 -25.36 4.12
CA ASP A 78 68.64 -25.48 4.94
C ASP A 78 67.85 -24.15 4.99
N TRP A 79 68.57 -23.02 4.90
CA TRP A 79 67.97 -21.69 4.90
C TRP A 79 67.21 -21.37 3.61
N GLU A 80 67.77 -21.71 2.45
CA GLU A 80 67.09 -21.53 1.16
C GLU A 80 65.84 -22.41 1.04
N SER A 81 65.91 -23.67 1.49
CA SER A 81 64.77 -24.59 1.49
C SER A 81 63.65 -24.12 2.42
N ARG A 82 64.00 -23.59 3.60
CA ARG A 82 63.04 -23.03 4.56
C ARG A 82 62.45 -21.71 4.10
N GLU A 83 63.23 -20.86 3.44
CA GLU A 83 62.75 -19.60 2.87
C GLU A 83 61.84 -19.87 1.65
N GLU A 84 62.16 -20.86 0.82
CA GLU A 84 61.27 -21.33 -0.25
C GLU A 84 59.94 -21.89 0.27
N LEU A 85 59.98 -22.68 1.36
CA LEU A 85 58.76 -23.19 1.99
C LEU A 85 57.90 -22.03 2.52
N ARG A 86 58.53 -21.06 3.19
CA ARG A 86 57.85 -19.85 3.68
C ARG A 86 57.24 -19.02 2.54
N LEU A 87 57.92 -18.90 1.41
CA LEU A 87 57.40 -18.22 0.22
C LEU A 87 56.19 -18.95 -0.38
N ARG A 88 56.24 -20.30 -0.46
CA ARG A 88 55.10 -21.12 -0.90
C ARG A 88 53.91 -21.00 0.04
N GLU A 89 54.13 -21.04 1.36
CA GLU A 89 53.08 -20.83 2.36
C GLU A 89 52.45 -19.44 2.25
N LEU A 90 53.26 -18.40 2.00
CA LEU A 90 52.79 -17.03 1.76
C LEU A 90 51.98 -16.93 0.45
N GLU A 91 52.39 -17.61 -0.61
CA GLU A 91 51.65 -17.66 -1.87
C GLU A 91 50.32 -18.42 -1.72
N GLU A 92 50.31 -19.52 -0.97
CA GLU A 92 49.08 -20.26 -0.67
C GLU A 92 48.13 -19.42 0.20
N ALA A 93 48.65 -18.71 1.20
CA ALA A 93 47.87 -17.78 2.01
C ALA A 93 47.30 -16.63 1.16
N ARG A 94 48.07 -16.06 0.22
CA ARG A 94 47.59 -15.05 -0.73
C ARG A 94 46.52 -15.61 -1.66
N ALA A 95 46.68 -16.84 -2.15
CA ALA A 95 45.70 -17.50 -3.00
C ALA A 95 44.38 -17.74 -2.25
N ARG A 96 44.44 -18.22 -1.00
CA ARG A 96 43.25 -18.38 -0.14
C ARG A 96 42.58 -17.03 0.15
N ALA A 97 43.35 -15.99 0.45
CA ALA A 97 42.83 -14.64 0.66
C ALA A 97 42.13 -14.09 -0.60
N ALA A 98 42.73 -14.26 -1.79
CA ALA A 98 42.13 -13.86 -3.05
C ALA A 98 40.82 -14.61 -3.35
N GLN A 99 40.72 -15.90 -2.98
CA GLN A 99 39.50 -16.66 -3.12
C GLN A 99 38.41 -16.23 -2.12
N MET A 100 38.80 -15.93 -0.87
CA MET A 100 37.88 -15.32 0.11
C MET A 100 37.37 -13.97 -0.38
N GLU A 101 38.22 -13.14 -0.98
CA GLU A 101 37.83 -11.85 -1.56
C GLU A 101 36.81 -12.00 -2.70
N LYS A 102 36.99 -12.98 -3.59
CA LYS A 102 36.01 -13.27 -4.65
C LYS A 102 34.66 -13.67 -4.06
N THR A 103 34.69 -14.51 -3.02
CA THR A 103 33.49 -14.97 -2.33
C THR A 103 32.79 -13.80 -1.63
N MET A 104 33.54 -12.96 -0.92
CA MET A 104 33.03 -11.74 -0.27
C MET A 104 32.41 -10.75 -1.27
N ARG A 105 33.06 -10.54 -2.43
CA ARG A 105 32.52 -9.70 -3.50
C ARG A 105 31.21 -10.28 -4.04
N TRP A 106 31.15 -11.59 -4.28
CA TRP A 106 29.91 -12.23 -4.73
C TRP A 106 28.76 -12.08 -3.72
N TRP A 107 29.02 -12.25 -2.42
CA TRP A 107 28.02 -12.00 -1.37
C TRP A 107 27.59 -10.53 -1.31
N SER A 108 28.52 -9.60 -1.48
CA SER A 108 28.23 -8.16 -1.56
C SER A 108 27.31 -7.84 -2.74
N ASP A 109 27.61 -8.36 -3.92
CA ASP A 109 26.81 -8.15 -5.13
C ASP A 109 25.42 -8.78 -5.02
N CYS A 110 25.32 -9.99 -4.44
CA CYS A 110 24.03 -10.61 -4.15
C CYS A 110 23.18 -9.74 -3.20
N THR A 111 23.82 -9.19 -2.16
CA THR A 111 23.16 -8.33 -1.18
C THR A 111 22.72 -7.00 -1.80
N ALA A 112 23.55 -6.40 -2.65
CA ALA A 112 23.21 -5.17 -3.37
C ALA A 112 22.05 -5.40 -4.35
N ASN A 113 22.08 -6.47 -5.12
CA ASN A 113 21.02 -6.84 -6.07
C ASN A 113 19.68 -7.09 -5.35
N TRP A 114 19.72 -7.79 -4.22
CA TRP A 114 18.54 -8.01 -3.40
C TRP A 114 17.97 -6.70 -2.83
N ARG A 115 18.81 -5.81 -2.30
CA ARG A 115 18.38 -4.47 -1.83
C ARG A 115 17.74 -3.65 -2.95
N GLU A 116 18.31 -3.69 -4.15
CA GLU A 116 17.80 -2.93 -5.28
C GLU A 116 16.44 -3.46 -5.76
N LYS A 117 16.31 -4.79 -5.90
CA LYS A 117 15.04 -5.45 -6.24
C LYS A 117 13.98 -5.21 -5.17
N TRP A 118 14.34 -5.34 -3.90
CA TRP A 118 13.43 -5.09 -2.79
C TRP A 118 13.00 -3.63 -2.74
N SER A 119 13.91 -2.68 -3.00
CA SER A 119 13.58 -1.26 -3.05
C SER A 119 12.63 -0.95 -4.21
N LYS A 120 12.83 -1.57 -5.39
CA LYS A 120 11.90 -1.48 -6.52
C LYS A 120 10.53 -2.06 -6.18
N VAL A 121 10.46 -3.26 -5.63
CA VAL A 121 9.16 -3.86 -5.23
C VAL A 121 8.49 -3.03 -4.12
N SER A 122 9.27 -2.52 -3.18
CA SER A 122 8.79 -1.66 -2.09
C SER A 122 8.25 -0.32 -2.59
N SER A 123 8.88 0.30 -3.60
CA SER A 123 8.37 1.53 -4.22
C SER A 123 7.19 1.29 -5.15
N HIS A 124 7.08 0.10 -5.76
CA HIS A 124 5.97 -0.28 -6.64
C HIS A 124 4.78 -0.92 -5.91
N LEU A 125 4.91 -1.27 -4.62
CA LEU A 125 3.78 -1.72 -3.81
C LEU A 125 2.73 -0.59 -3.71
N PRO A 126 1.44 -0.87 -4.02
CA PRO A 126 0.39 0.16 -4.15
C PRO A 126 0.26 1.08 -2.93
N GLY A 127 0.48 0.54 -1.72
CA GLY A 127 0.43 1.31 -0.47
C GLY A 127 1.56 2.32 -0.31
N ASN A 128 2.77 2.01 -0.78
CA ASN A 128 3.92 2.92 -0.70
C ASN A 128 3.90 3.94 -1.84
N ARG A 129 3.50 3.53 -3.04
CA ARG A 129 3.27 4.45 -4.16
C ARG A 129 2.22 5.51 -3.81
N ALA A 130 1.10 5.11 -3.22
CA ALA A 130 0.09 6.06 -2.75
C ALA A 130 0.63 6.99 -1.65
N ARG A 131 1.48 6.49 -0.75
CA ARG A 131 2.14 7.32 0.28
C ARG A 131 3.13 8.32 -0.33
N ASP A 132 3.89 7.92 -1.34
CA ASP A 132 4.84 8.78 -2.04
C ASP A 132 4.14 9.81 -2.92
N GLU A 133 3.06 9.43 -3.60
CA GLU A 133 2.19 10.33 -4.35
C GLU A 133 1.52 11.35 -3.41
N VAL A 134 1.03 10.92 -2.24
CA VAL A 134 0.52 11.84 -1.20
C VAL A 134 1.62 12.79 -0.71
N ARG A 135 2.85 12.31 -0.52
CA ARG A 135 3.98 13.16 -0.10
C ARG A 135 4.33 14.19 -1.19
N GLN A 136 4.35 13.79 -2.47
CA GLN A 136 4.56 14.71 -3.60
C GLN A 136 3.43 15.73 -3.74
N LEU A 137 2.17 15.31 -3.59
CA LEU A 137 1.03 16.23 -3.66
C LEU A 137 1.05 17.24 -2.51
N ARG A 138 1.44 16.83 -1.30
CA ARG A 138 1.66 17.74 -0.17
C ARG A 138 2.77 18.75 -0.46
N GLN A 139 3.91 18.29 -0.99
CA GLN A 139 5.00 19.17 -1.38
C GLN A 139 4.57 20.19 -2.45
N ARG A 140 3.82 19.77 -3.46
CA ARG A 140 3.27 20.66 -4.49
C ARG A 140 2.27 21.66 -3.93
N LEU A 141 1.41 21.23 -3.02
CA LEU A 141 0.48 22.11 -2.31
C LEU A 141 1.25 23.18 -1.52
N ASP A 142 2.31 22.80 -0.80
CA ASP A 142 3.14 23.74 -0.05
C ASP A 142 3.83 24.75 -0.97
N THR A 143 4.35 24.31 -2.12
CA THR A 143 4.96 25.20 -3.11
C THR A 143 3.94 26.18 -3.70
N LEU A 144 2.78 25.69 -4.14
CA LEU A 144 1.71 26.56 -4.67
C LEU A 144 1.14 27.50 -3.61
N THR A 145 1.09 27.08 -2.35
CA THR A 145 0.67 27.92 -1.23
C THR A 145 1.68 29.05 -1.00
N LYS A 146 2.98 28.77 -1.09
CA LYS A 146 4.03 29.78 -1.01
C LYS A 146 3.95 30.75 -2.20
N GLU A 147 3.76 30.26 -3.41
CA GLU A 147 3.57 31.09 -4.61
C GLU A 147 2.32 31.98 -4.48
N LEU A 148 1.20 31.43 -4.03
CA LEU A 148 -0.03 32.18 -3.77
C LEU A 148 0.20 33.28 -2.71
N SER A 149 0.95 32.96 -1.66
CA SER A 149 1.32 33.96 -0.63
C SER A 149 2.24 35.05 -1.19
N ASN A 150 3.13 34.71 -2.12
CA ASN A 150 4.00 35.66 -2.80
C ASN A 150 3.21 36.59 -3.71
N VAL A 151 2.35 36.04 -4.57
CA VAL A 151 1.48 36.82 -5.45
C VAL A 151 0.53 37.73 -4.65
N ARG A 152 0.02 37.26 -3.50
CA ARG A 152 -0.78 38.10 -2.61
C ARG A 152 0.02 39.27 -2.04
N ARG A 153 1.29 39.05 -1.69
CA ARG A 153 2.19 40.10 -1.19
C ARG A 153 2.50 41.11 -2.29
N GLU A 154 2.88 40.64 -3.48
CA GLU A 154 3.12 41.49 -4.66
C GLU A 154 1.88 42.31 -5.02
N ARG A 155 0.68 41.71 -4.97
CA ARG A 155 -0.58 42.44 -5.19
C ARG A 155 -0.79 43.53 -4.13
N GLN A 156 -0.46 43.26 -2.87
CA GLN A 156 -0.59 44.23 -1.79
C GLN A 156 0.43 45.37 -1.95
N GLU A 157 1.67 45.06 -2.33
CA GLU A 157 2.72 46.03 -2.63
C GLU A 157 2.32 46.94 -3.80
N LEU A 158 1.83 46.36 -4.91
CA LEU A 158 1.33 47.11 -6.07
C LEU A 158 0.08 47.94 -5.75
N ALA A 159 -0.77 47.48 -4.83
CA ALA A 159 -1.93 48.23 -4.36
C ALA A 159 -1.48 49.45 -3.54
N VAL A 160 -0.51 49.28 -2.63
CA VAL A 160 0.09 50.37 -1.87
C VAL A 160 0.81 51.35 -2.81
N GLU A 161 1.54 50.86 -3.81
CA GLU A 161 2.19 51.70 -4.83
C GLU A 161 1.18 52.47 -5.69
N ASN A 162 0.07 51.85 -6.08
CA ASN A 162 -1.02 52.57 -6.76
C ASN A 162 -1.65 53.64 -5.87
N GLU A 163 -1.83 53.34 -4.57
CA GLU A 163 -2.38 54.28 -3.60
C GLU A 163 -1.44 55.47 -3.39
N THR A 164 -0.12 55.24 -3.29
CA THR A 164 0.87 56.31 -3.17
C THR A 164 0.99 57.13 -4.46
N LEU A 165 0.90 56.52 -5.64
CA LEU A 165 0.83 57.23 -6.92
C LEU A 165 -0.46 58.04 -7.06
N ARG A 166 -1.61 57.53 -6.59
CA ARG A 166 -2.87 58.29 -6.52
C ARG A 166 -2.75 59.46 -5.56
N GLN A 167 -2.21 59.27 -4.37
CA GLN A 167 -1.98 60.34 -3.40
C GLN A 167 -0.96 61.37 -3.91
N GLY A 168 0.08 60.94 -4.63
CA GLY A 168 1.05 61.81 -5.30
C GLY A 168 0.43 62.60 -6.45
N SER A 169 -0.48 62.00 -7.22
CA SER A 169 -1.27 62.65 -8.26
C SER A 169 -2.26 63.66 -7.65
N LEU A 170 -2.88 63.34 -6.51
CA LEU A 170 -3.75 64.24 -5.75
C LEU A 170 -2.97 65.37 -5.06
N ARG A 171 -1.69 65.16 -4.68
CA ARG A 171 -0.80 66.23 -4.19
C ARG A 171 -0.21 67.10 -5.31
N GLY A 172 -0.18 66.62 -6.56
CA GLY A 172 0.22 67.36 -7.75
C GLY A 172 -0.93 68.12 -8.44
N GLY A 173 -2.18 67.84 -8.06
CA GLY A 173 -3.38 68.43 -8.63
C GLY A 173 -4.22 69.16 -7.59
N HIS A 174 -3.74 70.30 -7.10
CA HIS A 174 -4.63 71.30 -6.48
C HIS A 174 -5.17 72.24 -7.56
N ALA A 175 -6.30 71.87 -8.16
CA ALA A 175 -7.35 72.79 -8.58
C ALA A 175 -8.70 72.07 -8.62
N ASP A 176 -9.65 72.64 -7.89
CA ASP A 176 -11.11 72.44 -7.91
C ASP A 176 -11.80 71.27 -7.17
N GLN A 177 -12.24 71.64 -5.94
CA GLN A 177 -13.61 71.65 -5.42
C GLN A 177 -14.45 70.35 -5.21
N ASN A 178 -14.84 70.19 -3.93
CA ASN A 178 -15.77 69.27 -3.22
C ASN A 178 -17.27 69.69 -3.46
N PRO A 179 -18.36 69.08 -2.88
CA PRO A 179 -18.55 67.87 -2.04
C PRO A 179 -19.75 66.93 -2.38
N GLY A 180 -19.82 65.73 -1.76
CA GLY A 180 -21.06 64.94 -1.71
C GLY A 180 -21.02 63.53 -1.08
N GLN A 181 -21.05 63.45 0.26
CA GLN A 181 -21.96 62.62 1.09
C GLN A 181 -21.83 61.06 1.20
N ALA A 182 -21.35 60.64 2.39
CA ALA A 182 -21.91 59.68 3.38
C ALA A 182 -21.85 58.12 3.25
N GLY A 183 -21.39 57.50 4.36
CA GLY A 183 -21.63 56.12 4.84
C GLY A 183 -20.64 55.06 4.32
N ASP A 184 -19.95 54.21 5.08
CA ASP A 184 -20.07 53.74 6.47
C ASP A 184 -18.70 53.20 6.98
N GLU A 185 -18.59 53.12 8.31
CA GLU A 185 -17.43 52.75 9.13
C GLU A 185 -16.79 51.35 8.92
N PRO A 186 -15.52 51.18 9.34
CA PRO A 186 -14.85 49.90 9.53
C PRO A 186 -14.96 49.41 11.00
N LEU A 187 -15.44 48.19 11.22
CA LEU A 187 -15.46 47.54 12.55
C LEU A 187 -14.42 46.41 12.62
N GLY A 188 -13.56 46.50 13.63
CA GLY A 188 -12.61 45.46 13.99
C GLY A 188 -13.09 44.54 15.12
N SER A 189 -12.31 43.45 15.26
CA SER A 189 -12.06 42.64 16.47
C SER A 189 -13.14 41.64 16.94
N PRO A 190 -12.83 40.59 17.75
CA PRO A 190 -11.57 39.85 17.96
C PRO A 190 -11.72 38.31 18.18
N GLU A 191 -10.57 37.61 18.25
CA GLU A 191 -10.23 36.54 19.22
C GLU A 191 -10.99 35.18 19.27
N ALA A 192 -10.23 34.08 19.09
CA ALA A 192 -10.33 32.86 19.91
C ALA A 192 -9.03 32.02 19.84
N GLU A 193 -8.64 31.51 21.02
CA GLU A 193 -7.38 30.94 21.49
C GLU A 193 -6.90 29.58 20.92
N PRO A 194 -5.63 29.17 21.22
CA PRO A 194 -4.99 27.96 20.73
C PRO A 194 -5.14 26.76 21.70
N VAL A 195 -5.30 25.55 21.16
CA VAL A 195 -5.34 24.31 21.97
C VAL A 195 -4.09 23.45 21.72
N ARG A 196 -3.17 23.59 22.68
CA ARG A 196 -2.35 22.58 23.39
C ARG A 196 -1.74 21.39 22.61
N ASP A 197 -0.41 21.42 22.58
CA ASP A 197 0.49 20.27 22.50
C ASP A 197 0.25 19.26 23.64
N VAL A 198 0.36 17.97 23.31
CA VAL A 198 0.51 16.88 24.27
C VAL A 198 1.77 16.11 23.89
N ASP A 199 2.87 16.48 24.55
CA ASP A 199 4.04 15.62 24.71
C ASP A 199 3.70 14.46 25.66
N LEU A 200 4.07 13.24 25.26
CA LEU A 200 4.16 12.09 26.15
C LEU A 200 5.61 11.63 26.19
N ASP A 201 6.33 12.12 27.21
CA ASP A 201 7.61 11.56 27.65
C ASP A 201 7.55 11.26 29.16
N ARG A 202 7.47 9.97 29.48
CA ARG A 202 7.81 9.31 30.77
C ARG A 202 7.58 7.81 30.53
N GLN A 203 8.47 6.89 30.85
CA GLN A 203 9.21 6.73 32.10
C GLN A 203 10.32 5.69 31.80
N ARG A 204 11.59 6.06 31.92
CA ARG A 204 12.46 5.90 33.10
C ARG A 204 13.01 4.48 33.29
N LEU A 205 14.33 4.40 33.16
CA LEU A 205 15.20 3.39 33.75
C LEU A 205 14.88 3.16 35.24
N SER A 206 14.83 1.89 35.63
CA SER A 206 15.12 1.38 36.97
C SER A 206 16.04 0.17 36.76
N GLN A 207 17.34 0.30 37.05
CA GLN A 207 17.95 -0.16 38.30
C GLN A 207 17.56 -1.59 38.65
N GLU A 208 18.43 -2.52 38.26
CA GLU A 208 18.45 -3.89 38.74
C GLU A 208 19.57 -3.99 39.79
N LYS A 209 19.16 -4.06 41.06
CA LYS A 209 19.92 -4.62 42.17
C LYS A 209 18.90 -5.45 42.93
N ASP A 210 19.09 -6.76 42.93
CA ASP A 210 18.80 -7.57 44.11
C ASP A 210 19.81 -8.71 44.20
N LEU A 211 20.60 -8.57 45.25
CA LEU A 211 21.38 -9.57 45.96
C LEU A 211 20.49 -10.05 47.10
N VAL A 212 20.40 -11.36 47.34
CA VAL A 212 20.14 -12.04 48.64
C VAL A 212 19.82 -13.50 48.30
N THR A 213 20.77 -14.41 48.50
CA THR A 213 20.96 -15.21 49.74
C THR A 213 20.35 -16.59 49.56
N ILE A 214 21.21 -17.60 49.47
CA ILE A 214 20.94 -18.89 50.10
C ILE A 214 22.11 -19.15 51.05
N GLU A 215 21.75 -19.16 52.32
CA GLU A 215 22.53 -19.56 53.47
C GLU A 215 22.94 -21.05 53.39
N PRO A 216 24.09 -21.43 53.97
CA PRO A 216 24.40 -22.81 54.31
C PRO A 216 23.93 -23.12 55.74
N GLY A 217 22.97 -24.05 55.89
CA GLY A 217 22.58 -24.61 57.19
C GLY A 217 22.64 -26.14 57.12
N LEU A 218 23.63 -26.82 57.70
CA LEU A 218 23.79 -27.21 59.13
C LEU A 218 22.66 -28.10 59.69
N CYS A 219 23.03 -29.33 60.04
CA CYS A 219 22.60 -30.03 61.26
C CYS A 219 23.59 -31.17 61.54
N SER A 220 24.43 -31.05 62.58
CA SER A 220 24.18 -31.51 63.97
C SER A 220 24.43 -33.02 64.09
N ARG A 221 25.24 -33.54 65.00
CA ARG A 221 25.05 -33.42 66.46
C ARG A 221 26.19 -34.18 67.19
N THR A 222 26.79 -33.54 68.19
CA THR A 222 27.55 -34.15 69.31
C THR A 222 26.59 -34.86 70.28
N PRO A 223 27.06 -35.83 71.08
CA PRO A 223 27.59 -35.53 72.43
C PRO A 223 28.88 -36.33 72.75
N GLU A 224 29.77 -35.82 73.62
CA GLU A 224 29.98 -36.24 75.03
C GLU A 224 30.02 -37.77 75.21
N GLY A 225 30.96 -38.41 75.92
CA GLY A 225 31.96 -38.02 76.91
C GLY A 225 32.45 -39.32 77.59
N GLU A 226 33.21 -39.18 78.68
CA GLU A 226 33.88 -40.22 79.50
C GLU A 226 35.28 -40.64 79.01
N LEU A 227 36.38 -40.04 79.49
CA LEU A 227 36.91 -40.07 80.86
C LEU A 227 37.06 -41.49 81.41
N LYS A 228 38.28 -42.05 81.30
CA LYS A 228 38.97 -42.64 82.45
C LYS A 228 40.44 -42.92 82.18
N GLU A 229 41.25 -42.03 82.72
CA GLU A 229 42.56 -42.35 83.27
C GLU A 229 42.38 -42.92 84.69
N TRP A 230 43.41 -43.66 85.15
CA TRP A 230 43.57 -44.43 86.40
C TRP A 230 43.07 -45.89 86.30
N ASP A 231 43.90 -46.89 86.58
CA ASP A 231 44.58 -46.99 87.86
C ASP A 231 45.88 -47.78 87.79
N SER A 232 46.85 -47.27 88.56
CA SER A 232 47.99 -48.02 89.06
C SER A 232 47.48 -49.12 89.98
N ARG A 233 47.99 -50.36 89.83
CA ARG A 233 48.22 -51.22 90.99
C ARG A 233 49.15 -52.39 90.69
N SER A 234 50.39 -52.24 91.17
CA SER A 234 51.07 -53.33 91.86
C SER A 234 50.18 -53.83 92.99
N ILE A 235 49.82 -55.12 93.02
CA ILE A 235 49.62 -55.88 94.26
C ILE A 235 50.10 -57.32 94.06
N MET A 236 50.95 -57.72 95.00
CA MET A 236 51.32 -59.06 95.39
C MET A 236 50.14 -60.04 95.52
N GLY A 237 50.37 -61.28 95.09
CA GLY A 237 49.76 -62.48 95.68
C GLY A 237 50.70 -63.64 95.31
N SER A 238 51.66 -64.03 96.15
CA SER A 238 51.47 -64.85 97.35
C SER A 238 50.45 -65.96 97.14
N VAL A 239 50.93 -67.13 96.68
CA VAL A 239 50.44 -68.43 97.14
C VAL A 239 51.63 -69.39 97.23
N ASN A 240 52.06 -69.68 98.46
CA ASN A 240 52.71 -70.94 98.84
C ASN A 240 51.73 -72.10 98.62
N PRO A 241 52.23 -73.32 98.32
CA PRO A 241 52.34 -74.32 99.39
C PRO A 241 53.72 -75.00 99.33
N ALA A 242 54.52 -75.01 100.39
CA ALA A 242 54.37 -75.83 101.61
C ALA A 242 54.19 -77.34 101.34
N ALA A 243 55.13 -78.10 101.92
CA ALA A 243 55.20 -79.57 102.08
C ALA A 243 55.54 -80.35 100.79
N LEU A 244 56.72 -80.98 100.71
CA LEU A 244 57.10 -82.13 101.53
C LEU A 244 58.54 -82.05 102.09
N ARG A 245 58.64 -81.84 103.41
CA ARG A 245 59.49 -82.66 104.30
C ARG A 245 58.98 -84.11 104.13
N THR A 246 59.76 -85.18 104.15
CA THR A 246 60.67 -85.61 105.21
C THR A 246 61.33 -86.92 104.77
N LEU A 247 62.62 -87.10 105.07
CA LEU A 247 63.22 -88.25 105.77
C LEU A 247 64.55 -87.66 106.30
N SER A 248 64.68 -87.26 107.57
CA SER A 248 64.71 -88.07 108.80
C SER A 248 65.68 -89.24 108.67
N GLY A 249 66.68 -89.47 109.51
CA GLY A 249 67.22 -88.83 110.71
C GLY A 249 68.69 -89.30 110.81
N ALA A 250 69.43 -89.23 111.89
CA ALA A 250 69.20 -88.77 113.25
C ALA A 250 70.61 -88.52 113.84
N SER A 251 70.67 -87.60 114.80
CA SER A 251 71.79 -87.35 115.70
C SER A 251 72.37 -88.63 116.30
N ARG A 252 73.71 -88.67 116.47
CA ARG A 252 74.31 -89.40 117.58
C ARG A 252 75.65 -88.79 118.01
N GLN A 253 75.57 -87.95 119.03
CA GLN A 253 76.68 -87.58 119.90
C GLN A 253 76.88 -88.68 120.97
N GLU A 254 78.11 -89.21 121.05
CA GLU A 254 78.86 -89.50 122.29
C GLU A 254 78.43 -90.64 123.24
N ARG A 255 79.22 -91.74 123.28
CA ARG A 255 79.75 -92.35 124.52
C ARG A 255 80.73 -93.52 124.26
N ASN A 256 81.68 -93.65 125.20
CA ASN A 256 82.59 -94.76 125.51
C ASN A 256 83.81 -94.94 124.58
N ARG A 257 85.05 -94.61 124.99
CA ARG A 257 85.81 -94.88 126.23
C ARG A 257 86.09 -96.38 126.41
N GLN A 258 87.40 -96.68 126.45
CA GLN A 258 88.11 -97.82 127.08
C GLN A 258 88.68 -98.88 126.14
N LEU A 259 89.89 -99.36 126.53
CA LEU A 259 90.65 -100.54 126.09
C LEU A 259 91.54 -100.29 124.85
N TRP A 260 92.87 -100.12 124.90
CA TRP A 260 93.98 -100.44 125.82
C TRP A 260 95.16 -99.54 125.34
N GLU A 261 95.88 -98.73 126.11
CA GLU A 261 96.83 -99.04 127.19
C GLU A 261 97.58 -100.38 127.03
N GLY A 262 98.82 -100.31 126.56
CA GLY A 262 99.77 -101.42 126.42
C GLY A 262 100.95 -100.96 125.57
N ILE A 263 101.86 -100.17 126.13
CA ILE A 263 103.12 -100.64 126.72
C ILE A 263 103.97 -101.37 125.67
N SER A 264 104.93 -100.62 125.14
CA SER A 264 106.30 -101.05 124.85
C SER A 264 106.50 -102.36 124.08
N THR A 265 106.76 -102.23 122.78
CA THR A 265 108.10 -102.53 122.23
C THR A 265 108.47 -101.40 121.27
N GLU A 266 109.44 -100.59 121.66
CA GLU A 266 109.85 -99.36 120.98
C GLU A 266 110.46 -99.67 119.61
N GLU A 267 109.67 -99.48 118.55
CA GLU A 267 110.13 -99.17 117.18
C GLU A 267 108.98 -98.73 116.21
N GLU A 268 107.69 -98.78 116.63
CA GLU A 268 106.53 -98.54 115.74
C GLU A 268 105.80 -97.16 115.84
N ASP A 269 106.10 -96.29 116.82
CA ASP A 269 105.27 -95.08 117.09
C ASP A 269 105.63 -93.80 116.29
N SER A 270 106.85 -93.71 115.73
CA SER A 270 107.20 -92.65 114.77
C SER A 270 106.35 -92.76 113.49
N GLY A 271 106.03 -93.99 113.09
CA GLY A 271 105.19 -94.26 111.92
C GLY A 271 103.76 -93.72 112.04
N LYS A 272 103.14 -93.79 113.25
CA LYS A 272 101.76 -93.33 113.47
C LYS A 272 101.62 -91.81 113.51
N VAL A 273 102.56 -91.11 114.15
CA VAL A 273 102.58 -89.64 114.16
C VAL A 273 102.79 -89.10 112.74
N ASN A 274 103.72 -89.70 111.98
CA ASN A 274 103.93 -89.34 110.58
C ASN A 274 102.69 -89.65 109.71
N ALA A 275 101.99 -90.76 109.95
CA ALA A 275 100.74 -91.08 109.24
C ALA A 275 99.59 -90.10 109.56
N LEU A 276 99.46 -89.65 110.81
CA LEU A 276 98.48 -88.63 111.20
C LEU A 276 98.84 -87.25 110.65
N GLN A 277 100.13 -86.89 110.62
CA GLN A 277 100.61 -85.64 110.01
C GLN A 277 100.35 -85.63 108.50
N LEU A 278 100.66 -86.73 107.79
CA LEU A 278 100.32 -86.88 106.37
C LEU A 278 98.81 -86.76 106.12
N ARG A 279 97.97 -87.38 106.96
CA ARG A 279 96.50 -87.23 106.84
C ARG A 279 96.01 -85.81 107.11
N LEU A 280 96.64 -85.09 108.06
CA LEU A 280 96.32 -83.69 108.33
C LEU A 280 96.74 -82.81 107.14
N ASP A 281 97.96 -82.98 106.64
CA ASP A 281 98.49 -82.25 105.48
C ASP A 281 97.66 -82.54 104.23
N GLU A 282 97.24 -83.79 104.02
CA GLU A 282 96.28 -84.20 102.99
C GLU A 282 94.92 -83.49 103.16
N SER A 283 94.37 -83.45 104.39
CA SER A 283 93.10 -82.77 104.65
C SER A 283 93.18 -81.24 104.46
N GLN A 284 94.29 -80.61 104.85
CA GLN A 284 94.53 -79.18 104.65
C GLN A 284 94.69 -78.87 103.16
N LYS A 285 95.37 -79.73 102.41
CA LYS A 285 95.48 -79.63 100.95
C LYS A 285 94.12 -79.78 100.27
N VAL A 286 93.26 -80.69 100.74
CA VAL A 286 91.88 -80.82 100.25
C VAL A 286 91.08 -79.55 100.56
N LEU A 287 91.15 -79.00 101.77
CA LEU A 287 90.44 -77.76 102.13
C LEU A 287 90.92 -76.54 101.32
N LEU A 288 92.22 -76.43 101.06
CA LEU A 288 92.75 -75.37 100.20
C LEU A 288 92.23 -75.52 98.77
N LYS A 289 92.25 -76.74 98.23
CA LYS A 289 91.68 -77.02 96.91
C LYS A 289 90.18 -76.73 96.87
N GLU A 290 89.41 -77.10 97.89
CA GLU A 290 87.98 -76.78 97.99
C GLU A 290 87.72 -75.27 98.06
N ARG A 291 88.59 -74.50 98.73
CA ARG A 291 88.51 -73.02 98.75
C ARG A 291 88.84 -72.43 97.38
N GLU A 292 89.86 -72.94 96.70
CA GLU A 292 90.22 -72.55 95.34
C GLU A 292 89.08 -72.88 94.35
N ASP A 293 88.52 -74.09 94.43
CA ASP A 293 87.37 -74.53 93.63
C ASP A 293 86.14 -73.67 93.92
N LYS A 294 85.86 -73.34 95.19
CA LYS A 294 84.78 -72.41 95.56
C LYS A 294 84.99 -71.01 94.98
N LEU A 295 86.21 -70.48 95.03
CA LEU A 295 86.54 -69.19 94.41
C LEU A 295 86.40 -69.25 92.88
N ALA A 296 86.81 -70.35 92.25
CA ALA A 296 86.64 -70.57 90.82
C ALA A 296 85.16 -70.67 90.42
N LEU A 297 84.35 -71.37 91.22
CA LEU A 297 82.90 -71.46 91.05
C LEU A 297 82.23 -70.10 91.23
N ASN A 298 82.58 -69.32 92.25
CA ASN A 298 82.05 -67.98 92.44
C ASN A 298 82.37 -67.06 91.26
N LYS A 299 83.62 -67.06 90.77
CA LYS A 299 84.01 -66.33 89.55
C LYS A 299 83.24 -66.83 88.31
N CYS A 300 82.92 -68.11 88.25
CA CYS A 300 82.10 -68.68 87.19
C CYS A 300 80.65 -68.19 87.29
N ILE A 301 80.06 -68.17 88.49
CA ILE A 301 78.71 -67.65 88.76
C ILE A 301 78.63 -66.17 88.40
N GLU A 302 79.55 -65.34 88.88
CA GLU A 302 79.58 -63.90 88.57
C GLU A 302 79.67 -63.65 87.05
N ARG A 303 80.47 -64.47 86.34
CA ARG A 303 80.55 -64.40 84.87
C ARG A 303 79.22 -64.77 84.22
N LEU A 304 78.59 -65.86 84.66
CA LEU A 304 77.29 -66.30 84.16
C LEU A 304 76.18 -65.28 84.48
N GLU A 305 76.21 -64.63 85.64
CA GLU A 305 75.27 -63.56 86.03
C GLU A 305 75.45 -62.30 85.17
N ALA A 306 76.70 -61.93 84.87
CA ALA A 306 77.02 -60.84 83.95
C ALA A 306 76.57 -61.16 82.52
N GLU A 307 76.82 -62.38 82.03
CA GLU A 307 76.34 -62.87 80.74
C GLU A 307 74.82 -62.86 80.68
N LEU A 308 74.13 -63.35 81.73
CA LEU A 308 72.67 -63.35 81.82
C LEU A 308 72.09 -61.92 81.81
N SER A 309 72.73 -60.99 82.51
CA SER A 309 72.35 -59.57 82.50
C SER A 309 72.56 -58.94 81.12
N GLN A 310 73.66 -59.27 80.44
CA GLN A 310 73.93 -58.83 79.08
C GLN A 310 72.88 -59.39 78.09
N TRP A 311 72.51 -60.66 78.23
CA TRP A 311 71.48 -61.28 77.38
C TRP A 311 70.09 -60.68 77.61
N LYS A 312 69.75 -60.29 78.85
CA LYS A 312 68.51 -59.56 79.16
C LYS A 312 68.47 -58.20 78.46
N LEU A 313 69.54 -57.41 78.54
CA LEU A 313 69.61 -56.11 77.85
C LEU A 313 69.51 -56.28 76.33
N LYS A 314 70.23 -57.25 75.76
CA LYS A 314 70.12 -57.58 74.32
C LYS A 314 68.69 -57.97 73.94
N TYR A 315 68.01 -58.76 74.76
CA TYR A 315 66.62 -59.13 74.52
C TYR A 315 65.68 -57.91 74.57
N GLU A 316 65.84 -57.02 75.56
CA GLU A 316 65.06 -55.79 75.66
C GLU A 316 65.28 -54.84 74.48
N GLU A 317 66.53 -54.68 74.04
CA GLU A 317 66.90 -53.91 72.84
C GLU A 317 66.27 -54.51 71.58
N LEU A 318 66.39 -55.83 71.39
CA LEU A 318 65.73 -56.53 70.28
C LEU A 318 64.21 -56.39 70.32
N SER A 319 63.60 -56.44 71.51
CA SER A 319 62.16 -56.24 71.69
C SER A 319 61.73 -54.81 71.33
N LYS A 320 62.51 -53.79 71.70
CA LYS A 320 62.26 -52.39 71.31
C LYS A 320 62.42 -52.19 69.81
N ASN A 321 63.49 -52.74 69.22
CA ASN A 321 63.73 -52.68 67.78
C ASN A 321 62.60 -53.37 66.99
N LYS A 322 62.13 -54.53 67.45
CA LYS A 322 60.97 -55.21 66.87
C LYS A 322 59.73 -54.32 66.91
N GLN A 323 59.44 -53.68 68.05
CA GLN A 323 58.27 -52.80 68.19
C GLN A 323 58.39 -51.56 67.29
N GLU A 324 59.59 -50.98 67.16
CA GLU A 324 59.84 -49.84 66.30
C GLU A 324 59.66 -50.20 64.82
N VAL A 325 60.21 -51.33 64.38
CA VAL A 325 60.00 -51.84 63.02
C VAL A 325 58.51 -52.10 62.74
N LEU A 326 57.76 -52.63 63.72
CA LEU A 326 56.30 -52.81 63.57
C LEU A 326 55.55 -51.48 63.44
N LYS A 327 55.93 -50.45 64.22
CA LYS A 327 55.35 -49.10 64.08
C LYS A 327 55.66 -48.50 62.72
N GLN A 328 56.90 -48.59 62.26
CA GLN A 328 57.31 -48.10 60.94
C GLN A 328 56.57 -48.83 59.82
N LEU A 329 56.40 -50.16 59.93
CA LEU A 329 55.61 -50.93 58.99
C LEU A 329 54.15 -50.50 58.96
N ASN A 330 53.54 -50.23 60.12
CA ASN A 330 52.15 -49.78 60.18
C ASN A 330 51.98 -48.37 59.61
N LEU A 331 52.90 -47.45 59.91
CA LEU A 331 52.90 -46.12 59.30
C LEU A 331 53.06 -46.19 57.78
N LEU A 332 53.95 -47.05 57.29
CA LEU A 332 54.13 -47.24 55.84
C LEU A 332 52.87 -47.83 55.19
N LYS A 333 52.17 -48.74 55.88
CA LYS A 333 50.88 -49.27 55.43
C LYS A 333 49.80 -48.20 55.38
N GLU A 334 49.73 -47.33 56.39
CA GLU A 334 48.79 -46.21 56.45
C GLU A 334 49.05 -45.23 55.30
N ILE A 335 50.30 -44.79 55.12
CA ILE A 335 50.70 -43.92 54.00
C ILE A 335 50.35 -44.55 52.65
N HIS A 336 50.64 -45.84 52.47
CA HIS A 336 50.29 -46.54 51.24
C HIS A 336 48.77 -46.64 51.03
N GLN A 337 48.01 -46.86 52.10
CA GLN A 337 46.55 -46.91 52.04
C GLN A 337 45.95 -45.54 51.68
N ASP A 338 46.47 -44.45 52.26
CA ASP A 338 46.07 -43.08 51.93
C ASP A 338 46.39 -42.74 50.47
N GLU A 339 47.57 -43.13 49.99
CA GLU A 339 47.98 -42.92 48.60
C GLU A 339 47.09 -43.71 47.63
N LEU A 340 46.75 -44.96 47.96
CA LEU A 340 45.77 -45.74 47.19
C LEU A 340 44.39 -45.08 47.18
N GLY A 341 43.98 -44.48 48.30
CA GLY A 341 42.75 -43.70 48.39
C GLY A 341 42.75 -42.52 47.42
N ARG A 342 43.81 -41.69 47.46
CA ARG A 342 43.97 -40.54 46.55
C ARG A 342 43.98 -40.95 45.08
N ILE A 343 44.74 -41.97 44.72
CA ILE A 343 44.79 -42.47 43.34
C ILE A 343 43.39 -42.98 42.90
N SER A 344 42.63 -43.58 43.81
CA SER A 344 41.27 -44.05 43.50
C SER A 344 40.31 -42.87 43.27
N GLU A 345 40.37 -41.84 44.11
CA GLU A 345 39.57 -40.61 43.95
C GLU A 345 39.91 -39.89 42.63
N ASP A 346 41.21 -39.71 42.32
CA ASP A 346 41.66 -39.11 41.06
C ASP A 346 41.14 -39.89 39.84
N LEU A 347 41.18 -41.23 39.90
CA LEU A 347 40.65 -42.09 38.84
C LEU A 347 39.13 -41.94 38.66
N GLU A 348 38.38 -41.84 39.76
CA GLU A 348 36.93 -41.63 39.72
C GLU A 348 36.57 -40.28 39.10
N ASP A 349 37.30 -39.21 39.44
CA ASP A 349 37.14 -37.88 38.86
C ASP A 349 37.47 -37.87 37.35
N GLU A 350 38.55 -38.53 36.95
CA GLU A 350 38.91 -38.69 35.52
C GLU A 350 37.84 -39.46 34.75
N LEU A 351 37.29 -40.54 35.33
CA LEU A 351 36.15 -41.27 34.76
C LEU A 351 34.90 -40.39 34.67
N GLY A 352 34.63 -39.56 35.68
CA GLY A 352 33.56 -38.57 35.67
C GLY A 352 33.72 -37.54 34.55
N ALA A 353 34.93 -36.99 34.38
CA ALA A 353 35.25 -36.08 33.29
C ALA A 353 35.10 -36.74 31.93
N ARG A 354 35.55 -37.99 31.79
CA ARG A 354 35.44 -38.76 30.55
C ARG A 354 33.98 -39.03 30.18
N THR A 355 33.15 -39.47 31.12
CA THR A 355 31.72 -39.71 30.85
C THR A 355 30.98 -38.41 30.49
N SER A 356 31.33 -37.28 31.11
CA SER A 356 30.81 -35.95 30.73
C SER A 356 31.21 -35.57 29.30
N MET A 357 32.47 -35.83 28.91
CA MET A 357 32.93 -35.61 27.54
C MET A 357 32.19 -36.51 26.54
N ASP A 358 32.00 -37.79 26.86
CA ASP A 358 31.29 -38.74 25.99
C ASP A 358 29.83 -38.32 25.78
N LYS A 359 29.15 -37.77 26.82
CA LYS A 359 27.80 -37.18 26.69
C LYS A 359 27.79 -35.99 25.73
N LYS A 360 28.73 -35.06 25.86
CA LYS A 360 28.85 -33.91 24.94
C LYS A 360 29.11 -34.34 23.51
N LEU A 361 29.94 -35.37 23.30
CA LEU A 361 30.18 -35.93 21.98
C LEU A 361 28.91 -36.56 21.39
N ALA A 362 28.11 -37.25 22.21
CA ALA A 362 26.82 -37.80 21.77
C ALA A 362 25.82 -36.69 21.40
N GLU A 363 25.73 -35.63 22.19
CA GLU A 363 24.87 -34.46 21.90
C GLU A 363 25.27 -33.77 20.59
N LEU A 364 26.57 -33.53 20.38
CA LEU A 364 27.06 -32.93 19.13
C LEU A 364 26.80 -33.81 17.91
N ARG A 365 26.87 -35.15 18.06
CA ARG A 365 26.50 -36.08 16.98
C ARG A 365 25.00 -36.03 16.67
N ALA A 366 24.16 -36.03 17.69
CA ALA A 366 22.70 -35.92 17.52
C ALA A 366 22.32 -34.58 16.87
N GLU A 367 22.96 -33.48 17.25
CA GLU A 367 22.74 -32.17 16.63
C GLU A 367 23.20 -32.13 15.18
N MET A 368 24.32 -32.78 14.86
CA MET A 368 24.79 -32.94 13.47
C MET A 368 23.78 -33.71 12.62
N GLU A 369 23.25 -34.83 13.14
CA GLU A 369 22.22 -35.63 12.45
C GLU A 369 20.92 -34.83 12.27
N ARG A 370 20.48 -34.09 13.30
CA ARG A 370 19.32 -33.20 13.23
C ARG A 370 19.47 -32.16 12.12
N LEU A 371 20.62 -31.48 12.07
CA LEU A 371 20.93 -30.49 11.04
C LEU A 371 21.01 -31.10 9.63
N GLN A 372 21.51 -32.33 9.48
CA GLN A 372 21.52 -33.03 8.20
C GLN A 372 20.10 -33.34 7.70
N VAL A 373 19.22 -33.80 8.59
CA VAL A 373 17.81 -34.05 8.26
C VAL A 373 17.10 -32.75 7.88
N GLU A 374 17.34 -31.67 8.63
CA GLU A 374 16.77 -30.35 8.30
C GLU A 374 17.28 -29.83 6.95
N ASN A 375 18.58 -29.96 6.67
CA ASN A 375 19.15 -29.57 5.39
C ASN A 375 18.49 -30.32 4.22
N ALA A 376 18.32 -31.64 4.34
CA ALA A 376 17.62 -32.44 3.34
C ALA A 376 16.15 -32.03 3.17
N ALA A 377 15.45 -31.76 4.28
CA ALA A 377 14.07 -31.29 4.25
C ALA A 377 13.95 -29.90 3.57
N GLU A 378 14.89 -29.00 3.82
CA GLU A 378 14.95 -27.70 3.16
C GLU A 378 15.23 -27.81 1.67
N TRP A 379 16.11 -28.71 1.24
CA TRP A 379 16.29 -29.01 -0.18
C TRP A 379 14.98 -29.47 -0.83
N GLY A 380 14.25 -30.40 -0.20
CA GLY A 380 12.96 -30.85 -0.69
C GLY A 380 11.88 -29.76 -0.68
N ARG A 381 11.89 -28.85 0.29
CA ARG A 381 11.02 -27.64 0.30
C ARG A 381 11.35 -26.72 -0.86
N ARG A 382 12.63 -26.43 -1.08
CA ARG A 382 13.12 -25.56 -2.15
C ARG A 382 12.72 -26.09 -3.52
N GLU A 383 12.90 -27.38 -3.77
CA GLU A 383 12.52 -28.00 -5.03
C GLU A 383 11.03 -27.86 -5.30
N ARG A 384 10.18 -28.17 -4.31
CA ARG A 384 8.72 -27.98 -4.43
C ARG A 384 8.34 -26.54 -4.74
N LEU A 385 8.91 -25.57 -4.01
CA LEU A 385 8.64 -24.16 -4.25
C LEU A 385 9.12 -23.70 -5.64
N GLU A 386 10.24 -24.21 -6.15
CA GLU A 386 10.69 -23.91 -7.52
C GLU A 386 9.73 -24.49 -8.57
N THR A 387 9.21 -25.71 -8.35
CA THR A 387 8.20 -26.29 -9.25
C THR A 387 6.89 -25.50 -9.24
N GLU A 388 6.42 -25.07 -8.08
CA GLU A 388 5.21 -24.26 -7.93
C GLU A 388 5.39 -22.88 -8.55
N LYS A 389 6.54 -22.23 -8.33
CA LYS A 389 6.90 -20.97 -9.00
C LYS A 389 6.82 -21.10 -10.51
N LEU A 390 7.43 -22.13 -11.09
CA LEU A 390 7.38 -22.36 -12.55
C LEU A 390 5.95 -22.66 -13.04
N ALA A 391 5.09 -23.28 -12.24
CA ALA A 391 3.68 -23.48 -12.57
C ALA A 391 2.92 -22.15 -12.57
N LEU A 392 3.09 -21.34 -11.52
CA LEU A 392 2.50 -20.00 -11.41
C LEU A 392 2.96 -19.07 -12.53
N GLU A 393 4.24 -19.13 -12.93
CA GLU A 393 4.76 -18.36 -14.07
C GLU A 393 4.06 -18.72 -15.39
N ARG A 394 3.79 -20.01 -15.64
CA ARG A 394 3.05 -20.46 -16.82
C ARG A 394 1.60 -19.98 -16.78
N ASP A 395 0.94 -20.08 -15.65
CA ASP A 395 -0.45 -19.64 -15.52
C ASP A 395 -0.58 -18.12 -15.61
N ASN A 396 0.38 -17.37 -15.05
CA ASN A 396 0.45 -15.92 -15.21
C ASN A 396 0.64 -15.52 -16.67
N LYS A 397 1.48 -16.25 -17.43
CA LYS A 397 1.63 -16.04 -18.88
C LYS A 397 0.30 -16.26 -19.63
N LYS A 398 -0.46 -17.31 -19.30
CA LYS A 398 -1.78 -17.56 -19.89
C LYS A 398 -2.79 -16.46 -19.56
N LEU A 399 -2.82 -16.01 -18.31
CA LEU A 399 -3.72 -14.93 -17.87
C LEU A 399 -3.40 -13.60 -18.56
N ARG A 400 -2.12 -13.28 -18.75
CA ARG A 400 -1.71 -12.10 -19.52
C ARG A 400 -2.18 -12.18 -20.98
N ALA A 401 -1.96 -13.32 -21.64
CA ALA A 401 -2.45 -13.52 -23.01
C ALA A 401 -3.98 -13.35 -23.11
N HIS A 402 -4.74 -13.91 -22.16
CA HIS A 402 -6.19 -13.71 -22.12
C HIS A 402 -6.61 -12.26 -21.86
N ALA A 403 -5.87 -11.52 -21.04
CA ALA A 403 -6.12 -10.11 -20.82
C ALA A 403 -5.87 -9.30 -22.10
N GLU A 404 -4.75 -9.55 -22.78
CA GLU A 404 -4.41 -8.93 -24.08
C GLU A 404 -5.50 -9.20 -25.13
N ASP A 405 -5.96 -10.46 -25.26
CA ASP A 405 -7.03 -10.84 -26.19
C ASP A 405 -8.34 -10.08 -25.92
N LEU A 406 -8.73 -9.95 -24.65
CA LEU A 406 -9.94 -9.23 -24.25
C LEU A 406 -9.82 -7.72 -24.48
N GLU A 407 -8.64 -7.15 -24.24
CA GLU A 407 -8.36 -5.75 -24.52
C GLU A 407 -8.39 -5.45 -26.02
N GLU A 408 -7.85 -6.34 -26.86
CA GLU A 408 -7.92 -6.22 -28.31
C GLU A 408 -9.37 -6.30 -28.79
N GLN A 409 -10.17 -7.24 -28.26
CA GLN A 409 -11.59 -7.33 -28.58
C GLN A 409 -12.36 -6.07 -28.19
N LEU A 410 -12.09 -5.49 -27.02
CA LEU A 410 -12.69 -4.22 -26.59
C LEU A 410 -12.25 -3.06 -27.49
N ALA A 411 -10.97 -2.98 -27.85
CA ALA A 411 -10.45 -1.96 -28.76
C ALA A 411 -11.10 -2.08 -30.16
N LYS A 412 -11.25 -3.31 -30.67
CA LYS A 412 -11.93 -3.59 -31.93
C LYS A 412 -13.40 -3.16 -31.89
N LYS A 413 -14.14 -3.53 -30.83
CA LYS A 413 -15.53 -3.10 -30.65
C LYS A 413 -15.67 -1.57 -30.56
N ARG A 414 -14.75 -0.89 -29.84
CA ARG A 414 -14.72 0.58 -29.78
C ARG A 414 -14.49 1.21 -31.15
N ARG A 415 -13.54 0.71 -31.94
CA ARG A 415 -13.29 1.20 -33.31
C ARG A 415 -14.50 0.98 -34.23
N GLN A 416 -15.14 -0.20 -34.14
CA GLN A 416 -16.35 -0.50 -34.91
C GLN A 416 -17.50 0.44 -34.54
N ALA A 417 -17.74 0.66 -33.25
CA ALA A 417 -18.77 1.59 -32.78
C ALA A 417 -18.49 3.03 -33.23
N ALA A 418 -17.23 3.49 -33.12
CA ALA A 418 -16.83 4.82 -33.60
C ALA A 418 -17.06 4.97 -35.11
N SER A 419 -16.65 3.98 -35.91
CA SER A 419 -16.85 3.99 -37.35
C SER A 419 -18.33 3.99 -37.74
N ALA A 420 -19.18 3.26 -37.01
CA ALA A 420 -20.62 3.25 -37.26
C ALA A 420 -21.22 4.64 -36.98
N LEU A 421 -20.88 5.25 -35.84
CA LEU A 421 -21.33 6.60 -35.49
C LEU A 421 -20.84 7.66 -36.48
N ASP A 422 -19.61 7.56 -36.98
CA ASP A 422 -19.07 8.47 -38.01
C ASP A 422 -19.82 8.33 -39.34
N CYS A 423 -20.19 7.11 -39.73
CA CYS A 423 -21.02 6.87 -40.91
C CYS A 423 -22.42 7.48 -40.75
N ASP A 424 -23.07 7.24 -39.61
CA ASP A 424 -24.41 7.78 -39.31
C ASP A 424 -24.38 9.32 -39.26
N LEU A 425 -23.36 9.90 -38.64
CA LEU A 425 -23.18 11.34 -38.57
C LEU A 425 -23.02 11.97 -39.97
N LYS A 426 -22.22 11.35 -40.85
CA LYS A 426 -22.10 11.80 -42.25
C LYS A 426 -23.41 11.66 -43.03
N ALA A 427 -24.16 10.59 -42.80
CA ALA A 427 -25.47 10.39 -43.43
C ALA A 427 -26.47 11.47 -42.99
N ILE A 428 -26.60 11.72 -41.68
CA ILE A 428 -27.47 12.76 -41.12
C ILE A 428 -27.03 14.15 -41.60
N GLN A 429 -25.73 14.43 -41.68
CA GLN A 429 -25.22 15.68 -42.24
C GLN A 429 -25.62 15.86 -43.70
N GLY A 430 -25.53 14.80 -44.51
CA GLY A 430 -25.98 14.80 -45.90
C GLY A 430 -27.48 15.06 -46.03
N GLU A 431 -28.31 14.37 -45.25
CA GLU A 431 -29.77 14.58 -45.24
C GLU A 431 -30.12 16.01 -44.82
N LEU A 432 -29.47 16.54 -43.79
CA LEU A 432 -29.68 17.92 -43.34
C LEU A 432 -29.30 18.94 -44.40
N PHE A 433 -28.23 18.70 -45.16
CA PHE A 433 -27.85 19.54 -46.28
C PHE A 433 -28.92 19.56 -47.38
N GLU A 434 -29.41 18.38 -47.80
CA GLU A 434 -30.48 18.29 -48.80
C GLU A 434 -31.79 18.92 -48.31
N ARG A 435 -32.19 18.71 -47.06
CA ARG A 435 -33.36 19.38 -46.46
C ARG A 435 -33.22 20.90 -46.48
N ASN A 436 -32.03 21.43 -46.16
CA ASN A 436 -31.79 22.87 -46.22
C ASN A 436 -31.89 23.43 -47.64
N LYS A 437 -31.41 22.66 -48.63
CA LYS A 437 -31.53 22.99 -50.05
C LYS A 437 -32.99 22.99 -50.50
N GLU A 438 -33.75 21.92 -50.21
CA GLU A 438 -35.19 21.84 -50.47
C GLU A 438 -35.94 23.02 -49.83
N LEU A 439 -35.58 23.40 -48.61
CA LEU A 439 -36.17 24.53 -47.90
C LEU A 439 -35.85 25.86 -48.60
N ALA A 440 -34.62 26.06 -49.08
CA ALA A 440 -34.25 27.23 -49.87
C ALA A 440 -35.05 27.31 -51.19
N ASP A 441 -35.21 26.19 -51.89
CA ASP A 441 -36.00 26.09 -53.11
C ASP A 441 -37.48 26.41 -52.84
N LEU A 442 -38.05 25.85 -51.77
CA LEU A 442 -39.42 26.17 -51.34
C LEU A 442 -39.60 27.65 -50.99
N ARG A 443 -38.63 28.27 -50.31
CA ARG A 443 -38.63 29.73 -50.05
C ARG A 443 -38.63 30.54 -51.33
N HIS A 444 -37.85 30.11 -52.35
CA HIS A 444 -37.81 30.77 -53.64
C HIS A 444 -39.15 30.65 -54.38
N VAL A 445 -39.71 29.43 -54.46
CA VAL A 445 -41.03 29.18 -55.08
C VAL A 445 -42.13 29.96 -54.36
N HIS A 446 -42.18 29.93 -53.03
CA HIS A 446 -43.12 30.72 -52.24
C HIS A 446 -43.01 32.21 -52.55
N SER A 447 -41.80 32.75 -52.63
CA SER A 447 -41.58 34.16 -52.98
C SER A 447 -42.09 34.49 -54.39
N LYS A 448 -41.89 33.59 -55.36
CA LYS A 448 -42.40 33.72 -56.73
C LYS A 448 -43.93 33.70 -56.77
N VAL A 449 -44.57 32.75 -56.09
CA VAL A 449 -46.04 32.65 -56.00
C VAL A 449 -46.62 33.87 -55.30
N LYS A 450 -45.98 34.36 -54.23
CA LYS A 450 -46.38 35.59 -53.54
C LYS A 450 -46.39 36.79 -54.49
N LYS A 451 -45.36 36.93 -55.33
CA LYS A 451 -45.29 38.00 -56.34
C LYS A 451 -46.40 37.86 -57.39
N GLN A 452 -46.62 36.65 -57.91
CA GLN A 452 -47.72 36.38 -58.86
C GLN A 452 -49.10 36.66 -58.26
N PHE A 453 -49.31 36.30 -56.99
CA PHE A 453 -50.56 36.60 -56.28
C PHE A 453 -50.77 38.12 -56.14
N GLN A 454 -49.72 38.88 -55.84
CA GLN A 454 -49.79 40.34 -55.79
C GLN A 454 -50.13 40.94 -57.16
N GLU A 455 -49.49 40.46 -58.24
CA GLU A 455 -49.79 40.86 -59.62
C GLU A 455 -51.27 40.60 -59.95
N ARG A 456 -51.77 39.37 -59.70
CA ARG A 456 -53.19 39.02 -59.90
C ARG A 456 -54.15 39.86 -59.04
N THR A 457 -53.77 40.18 -57.81
CA THR A 457 -54.56 41.05 -56.93
C THR A 457 -54.69 42.45 -57.54
N THR A 458 -53.60 43.00 -58.09
CA THR A 458 -53.65 44.30 -58.77
C THR A 458 -54.46 44.24 -60.07
N GLU A 459 -54.30 43.19 -60.89
CA GLU A 459 -55.10 42.98 -62.10
C GLU A 459 -56.60 42.88 -61.78
N LEU A 460 -56.97 42.13 -60.74
CA LEU A 460 -58.34 42.01 -60.26
C LEU A 460 -58.88 43.38 -59.82
N ALA A 461 -58.09 44.18 -59.10
CA ALA A 461 -58.48 45.54 -58.72
C ALA A 461 -58.73 46.43 -59.95
N HIS A 462 -57.90 46.34 -61.00
CA HIS A 462 -58.13 47.05 -62.26
C HIS A 462 -59.41 46.56 -62.97
N ALA A 463 -59.66 45.25 -63.01
CA ALA A 463 -60.88 44.69 -63.58
C ALA A 463 -62.13 45.15 -62.82
N ASN A 464 -62.11 45.15 -61.49
CA ASN A 464 -63.21 45.65 -60.66
C ASN A 464 -63.49 47.13 -60.94
N ARG A 465 -62.47 47.99 -61.04
CA ARG A 465 -62.67 49.41 -61.41
C ARG A 465 -63.35 49.57 -62.78
N ARG A 466 -63.03 48.72 -63.77
CA ARG A 466 -63.72 48.73 -65.07
C ARG A 466 -65.18 48.33 -64.94
N VAL A 467 -65.46 47.28 -64.16
CA VAL A 467 -66.83 46.85 -63.87
C VAL A 467 -67.60 47.98 -63.17
N GLU A 468 -67.04 48.62 -62.15
CA GLU A 468 -67.63 49.77 -61.45
C GLU A 468 -67.93 50.93 -62.42
N SER A 469 -67.03 51.22 -63.37
CA SER A 469 -67.24 52.22 -64.42
C SER A 469 -68.42 51.86 -65.33
N HIS A 470 -68.46 50.62 -65.84
CA HIS A 470 -69.58 50.15 -66.66
C HIS A 470 -70.90 50.11 -65.88
N GLU A 471 -70.88 49.75 -64.59
CA GLU A 471 -72.04 49.85 -63.72
C GLU A 471 -72.53 51.29 -63.59
N ALA A 472 -71.63 52.26 -63.46
CA ALA A 472 -71.97 53.68 -63.42
C ALA A 472 -72.57 54.18 -64.75
N GLU A 473 -71.99 53.77 -65.89
CA GLU A 473 -72.53 54.05 -67.23
C GLU A 473 -73.93 53.45 -67.41
N VAL A 474 -74.13 52.19 -67.00
CA VAL A 474 -75.44 51.54 -67.03
C VAL A 474 -76.44 52.28 -66.15
N LYS A 475 -76.05 52.73 -64.95
CA LYS A 475 -76.91 53.57 -64.10
C LYS A 475 -77.27 54.90 -64.79
N LYS A 476 -76.31 55.56 -65.43
CA LYS A 476 -76.54 56.81 -66.20
C LYS A 476 -77.49 56.59 -67.37
N LEU A 477 -77.29 55.54 -68.15
CA LEU A 477 -78.16 55.16 -69.26
C LEU A 477 -79.56 54.82 -68.78
N ARG A 478 -79.70 54.08 -67.67
CA ARG A 478 -80.99 53.81 -67.04
C ARG A 478 -81.71 55.11 -66.65
N LEU A 479 -81.02 56.07 -66.04
CA LEU A 479 -81.61 57.37 -65.71
C LEU A 479 -82.05 58.14 -66.95
N ARG A 480 -81.24 58.17 -68.02
CA ARG A 480 -81.63 58.82 -69.28
C ARG A 480 -82.82 58.14 -69.94
N VAL A 481 -82.93 56.82 -69.86
CA VAL A 481 -84.11 56.08 -70.32
C VAL A 481 -85.35 56.49 -69.53
N GLU A 482 -85.27 56.60 -68.20
CA GLU A 482 -86.40 57.07 -67.38
C GLU A 482 -86.78 58.53 -67.69
N GLU A 483 -85.81 59.40 -67.97
CA GLU A 483 -86.06 60.77 -68.41
C GLU A 483 -86.75 60.82 -69.79
N LEU A 484 -86.24 60.06 -70.78
CA LEU A 484 -86.86 59.94 -72.10
C LEU A 484 -88.27 59.37 -72.03
N LYS A 485 -88.55 58.41 -71.14
CA LYS A 485 -89.92 57.92 -70.90
C LYS A 485 -90.83 59.03 -70.38
N LYS A 486 -90.32 59.89 -69.50
CA LYS A 486 -91.08 61.03 -68.98
C LYS A 486 -91.33 62.08 -70.07
N GLU A 487 -90.31 62.42 -70.86
CA GLU A 487 -90.42 63.31 -72.03
C GLU A 487 -91.43 62.74 -73.07
N LEU A 488 -91.38 61.43 -73.33
CA LEU A 488 -92.34 60.75 -74.20
C LEU A 488 -93.77 60.87 -73.67
N GLY A 489 -93.99 60.58 -72.38
CA GLY A 489 -95.31 60.75 -71.76
C GLY A 489 -95.82 62.19 -71.84
N GLN A 490 -94.94 63.18 -71.67
CA GLN A 490 -95.31 64.60 -71.86
C GLN A 490 -95.71 64.91 -73.31
N ALA A 491 -94.97 64.41 -74.30
CA ALA A 491 -95.30 64.59 -75.70
C ALA A 491 -96.61 63.88 -76.09
N GLU A 492 -96.89 62.72 -75.50
CA GLU A 492 -98.19 62.02 -75.63
C GLU A 492 -99.33 62.87 -75.05
N ASP A 493 -99.14 63.46 -73.85
CA ASP A 493 -100.12 64.37 -73.24
C ASP A 493 -100.39 65.62 -74.12
N GLU A 494 -99.32 66.22 -74.69
CA GLU A 494 -99.44 67.36 -75.62
C GLU A 494 -100.16 66.98 -76.92
N LEU A 495 -99.91 65.78 -77.44
CA LEU A 495 -100.60 65.25 -78.62
C LEU A 495 -102.09 65.03 -78.34
N ASP A 496 -102.44 64.51 -77.16
CA ASP A 496 -103.82 64.35 -76.72
C ASP A 496 -104.49 65.71 -76.52
N GLU A 497 -103.78 66.70 -75.99
CA GLU A 497 -104.24 68.08 -75.90
C GLU A 497 -104.50 68.68 -77.29
N SER A 498 -103.58 68.51 -78.24
CA SER A 498 -103.73 68.93 -79.64
C SER A 498 -104.91 68.21 -80.32
N HIS A 499 -105.08 66.90 -80.12
CA HIS A 499 -106.25 66.17 -80.61
C HIS A 499 -107.55 66.66 -79.97
N ASN A 500 -107.53 67.01 -78.68
CA ASN A 500 -108.68 67.61 -78.00
C ASN A 500 -109.00 69.00 -78.57
N GLN A 501 -107.98 69.83 -78.83
CA GLN A 501 -108.13 71.12 -79.50
C GLN A 501 -108.68 70.94 -80.91
N SER A 502 -108.14 70.00 -81.69
CA SER A 502 -108.62 69.65 -83.02
C SER A 502 -110.08 69.20 -83.00
N ARG A 503 -110.48 68.33 -82.05
CA ARG A 503 -111.89 67.95 -81.84
C ARG A 503 -112.78 69.15 -81.46
N LYS A 504 -112.30 70.09 -80.65
CA LYS A 504 -113.05 71.32 -80.31
C LYS A 504 -113.22 72.22 -81.53
N LEU A 505 -112.15 72.43 -82.30
CA LEU A 505 -112.19 73.20 -83.54
C LEU A 505 -113.09 72.52 -84.58
N GLN A 506 -113.08 71.19 -84.67
CA GLN A 506 -113.98 70.43 -85.53
C GLN A 506 -115.44 70.64 -85.14
N ARG A 507 -115.80 70.55 -83.85
CA ARG A 507 -117.17 70.86 -83.41
C ARG A 507 -117.57 72.29 -83.74
N SER A 508 -116.67 73.26 -83.53
CA SER A 508 -116.91 74.66 -83.90
C SER A 508 -117.12 74.83 -85.41
N LEU A 509 -116.33 74.12 -86.23
CA LEU A 509 -116.49 74.09 -87.68
C LEU A 509 -117.84 73.49 -88.07
N ASP A 510 -118.22 72.35 -87.48
CA ASP A 510 -119.50 71.70 -87.73
C ASP A 510 -120.68 72.62 -87.34
N GLU A 511 -120.59 73.34 -86.20
CA GLU A 511 -121.58 74.36 -85.80
C GLU A 511 -121.66 75.52 -86.80
N GLN A 512 -120.52 76.00 -87.32
CA GLN A 512 -120.50 77.04 -88.36
C GLN A 512 -121.07 76.53 -89.70
N VAL A 513 -120.80 75.28 -90.04
CA VAL A 513 -121.39 74.61 -91.21
C VAL A 513 -122.90 74.52 -91.05
N GLU A 514 -123.41 74.05 -89.91
CA GLU A 514 -124.85 73.99 -89.62
C GLU A 514 -125.51 75.38 -89.66
N GLN A 515 -124.84 76.42 -89.16
CA GLN A 515 -125.30 77.80 -89.31
C GLN A 515 -125.39 78.22 -90.78
N THR A 516 -124.38 77.86 -91.57
CA THR A 516 -124.34 78.16 -93.01
C THR A 516 -125.45 77.42 -93.75
N GLU A 517 -125.63 76.13 -93.48
CA GLU A 517 -126.72 75.31 -94.05
C GLU A 517 -128.10 75.86 -93.66
N ASN A 518 -128.30 76.27 -92.41
CA ASN A 518 -129.55 76.90 -91.97
C ASN A 518 -129.84 78.22 -92.70
N LEU A 519 -128.83 79.07 -92.88
CA LEU A 519 -128.95 80.30 -93.67
C LEU A 519 -129.23 80.00 -95.15
N GLN A 520 -128.67 78.91 -95.66
CA GLN A 520 -128.88 78.46 -97.04
C GLN A 520 -130.31 77.94 -97.25
N VAL A 521 -130.88 77.21 -96.29
CA VAL A 521 -132.30 76.82 -96.29
C VAL A 521 -133.22 78.04 -96.22
N GLN A 522 -132.87 79.07 -95.43
CA GLN A 522 -133.62 80.34 -95.40
C GLN A 522 -133.58 81.06 -96.75
N LEU A 523 -132.42 81.07 -97.42
CA LEU A 523 -132.28 81.60 -98.78
C LEU A 523 -133.16 80.85 -99.79
N GLU A 524 -133.22 79.52 -99.71
CA GLU A 524 -134.09 78.71 -100.57
C GLU A 524 -135.59 78.94 -100.30
N HIS A 525 -135.97 79.16 -99.04
CA HIS A 525 -137.36 79.46 -98.66
C HIS A 525 -137.80 80.84 -99.16
N LEU A 526 -136.91 81.84 -99.10
CA LEU A 526 -137.12 83.17 -99.67
C LEU A 526 -137.15 83.12 -101.21
N GLN A 527 -136.31 82.31 -101.84
CA GLN A 527 -136.36 82.07 -103.29
C GLN A 527 -137.66 81.37 -103.73
N SER A 528 -138.21 80.46 -102.92
CA SER A 528 -139.46 79.75 -103.23
C SER A 528 -140.70 80.65 -103.12
N ARG A 529 -140.69 81.66 -102.25
CA ARG A 529 -141.78 82.66 -102.15
C ARG A 529 -141.76 83.71 -103.28
N LEU A 530 -140.64 83.95 -103.93
CA LEU A 530 -140.50 84.99 -104.96
C LEU A 530 -140.92 84.54 -106.38
N ARG A 531 -141.35 83.27 -106.57
CA ARG A 531 -141.53 82.65 -107.90
C ARG A 531 -142.89 82.88 -108.61
N ARG A 532 -143.79 83.78 -108.18
CA ARG A 532 -145.19 83.81 -108.71
C ARG A 532 -145.80 85.12 -109.25
N GLN A 533 -145.06 86.21 -109.48
CA GLN A 533 -145.60 87.37 -110.25
C GLN A 533 -144.52 88.17 -111.03
N GLN A 534 -144.27 87.72 -112.27
CA GLN A 534 -143.73 88.41 -113.47
C GLN A 534 -142.64 89.51 -113.35
N GLN A 535 -141.39 89.19 -113.75
CA GLN A 535 -140.69 89.64 -114.99
C GLN A 535 -139.17 89.34 -114.92
N ASN A 536 -138.57 89.06 -116.08
CA ASN A 536 -137.13 88.91 -116.36
C ASN A 536 -136.55 90.31 -116.73
N PRO A 537 -135.22 90.56 -116.95
CA PRO A 537 -133.96 90.01 -116.41
C PRO A 537 -132.97 91.11 -115.91
N GLY A 538 -131.83 90.74 -115.29
CA GLY A 538 -130.60 91.56 -115.36
C GLY A 538 -129.80 91.83 -114.07
N LEU A 539 -128.60 91.23 -114.03
CA LEU A 539 -127.28 91.82 -113.74
C LEU A 539 -127.02 92.76 -112.53
N PHE A 540 -125.94 92.38 -111.81
CA PHE A 540 -124.79 93.19 -111.32
C PHE A 540 -124.60 93.38 -109.80
N GLY A 541 -123.36 93.09 -109.34
CA GLY A 541 -122.73 93.69 -108.15
C GLY A 541 -121.96 92.69 -107.26
N LYS A 542 -120.70 92.33 -107.54
CA LYS A 542 -119.41 93.01 -107.20
C LYS A 542 -118.93 92.87 -105.73
N MET A 543 -117.73 92.31 -105.64
CA MET A 543 -116.50 92.84 -105.00
C MET A 543 -115.96 92.21 -103.70
N ARG A 544 -114.61 92.08 -103.76
CA ARG A 544 -113.54 92.04 -102.73
C ARG A 544 -113.22 90.64 -102.16
N SER A 545 -111.99 90.13 -102.35
CA SER A 545 -110.67 90.52 -101.78
C SER A 545 -110.37 89.54 -100.63
N ALA A 546 -109.23 88.88 -100.45
CA ALA A 546 -107.84 89.05 -100.87
C ALA A 546 -107.14 87.66 -100.70
N ARG A 547 -106.07 87.35 -101.46
CA ARG A 547 -104.64 87.33 -101.01
C ARG A 547 -104.35 86.39 -99.83
N PHE A 548 -103.28 85.62 -99.76
CA PHE A 548 -102.09 85.36 -100.59
C PHE A 548 -101.47 84.10 -99.96
N GLY A 549 -101.07 83.11 -100.76
CA GLY A 549 -100.08 82.12 -100.33
C GLY A 549 -98.71 82.59 -100.83
N PRO A 550 -97.70 82.76 -99.97
CA PRO A 550 -96.29 82.80 -100.36
C PRO A 550 -95.74 81.37 -100.32
N ASP A 551 -95.11 80.90 -101.40
CA ASP A 551 -93.70 81.12 -101.76
C ASP A 551 -92.75 80.10 -101.09
N ASN A 552 -92.10 79.38 -102.00
CA ASN A 552 -90.83 78.66 -101.98
C ASN A 552 -89.75 79.31 -101.06
N PRO A 553 -88.64 78.62 -100.71
CA PRO A 553 -87.57 78.53 -101.71
C PRO A 553 -86.56 77.34 -101.61
N ASP A 554 -85.77 77.25 -102.68
CA ASP A 554 -84.38 76.77 -102.80
C ASP A 554 -84.06 75.25 -102.71
N GLU A 555 -84.08 74.57 -103.86
CA GLU A 555 -82.96 74.40 -104.82
C GLU A 555 -81.48 74.36 -104.28
N PRO A 556 -80.44 73.98 -105.07
CA PRO A 556 -79.91 72.61 -105.22
C PRO A 556 -78.36 72.49 -105.07
N THR A 557 -77.82 71.27 -105.29
CA THR A 557 -76.51 70.88 -105.92
C THR A 557 -75.14 71.47 -105.50
N SER A 558 -74.12 70.60 -105.63
CA SER A 558 -72.68 70.88 -105.86
C SER A 558 -71.88 71.45 -104.68
N ASP A 559 -70.58 71.23 -104.51
CA ASP A 559 -69.53 70.36 -105.07
C ASP A 559 -68.23 70.78 -104.33
N MET A 560 -67.19 69.93 -104.39
CA MET A 560 -65.75 70.26 -104.29
C MET A 560 -65.21 70.71 -102.92
N ASP A 561 -64.28 69.93 -102.36
CA ASP A 561 -62.82 70.21 -102.28
C ASP A 561 -62.51 71.00 -100.99
N GLU A 562 -61.50 70.72 -100.18
CA GLU A 562 -60.08 70.43 -100.42
C GLU A 562 -59.48 70.08 -99.03
N GLU A 563 -58.40 69.27 -99.01
CA GLU A 563 -57.16 69.43 -98.21
C GLU A 563 -57.24 69.70 -96.68
N ASP A 564 -56.40 69.19 -95.77
CA ASP A 564 -55.13 68.47 -95.84
C ASP A 564 -54.69 68.10 -94.39
N GLU A 565 -53.62 67.31 -94.32
CA GLU A 565 -52.67 67.06 -93.20
C GLU A 565 -53.16 66.19 -92.03
N GLU A 566 -52.64 64.96 -91.83
CA GLU A 566 -51.26 64.54 -91.51
C GLU A 566 -50.81 64.87 -90.08
N LEU A 567 -50.02 63.94 -89.52
CA LEU A 567 -49.27 63.91 -88.25
C LEU A 567 -49.96 63.17 -87.09
N GLN A 568 -49.60 61.91 -86.83
CA GLN A 568 -48.37 61.39 -86.21
C GLN A 568 -48.42 61.34 -84.67
N LEU A 569 -48.18 60.11 -84.18
CA LEU A 569 -47.54 59.77 -82.89
C LEU A 569 -48.44 60.04 -81.66
N GLN A 570 -48.41 59.28 -80.56
CA GLN A 570 -47.39 58.43 -79.98
C GLN A 570 -48.05 57.53 -78.91
N ILE A 571 -47.54 56.31 -78.77
CA ILE A 571 -47.64 55.36 -77.63
C ILE A 571 -47.39 56.13 -76.31
N PRO A 572 -48.08 55.85 -75.17
CA PRO A 572 -47.91 54.63 -74.34
C PRO A 572 -49.09 53.67 -74.26
#